data_AF-A0A4S4BN55-F1
#
_entry.id   AF-A0A4S4BN55-F1
#
_cell.length_a   1.000
_cell.length_b   1.000
_cell.length_c   1.000
_cell.angle_alpha   90.00
_cell.angle_beta   90.00
_cell.angle_gamma   90.00
#
_symmetry.space_group_name_H-M   'P 1'
#
loop_
_entity.id
_entity.type
_entity.pdbx_description
1 polymer ?
#
loop_
_entity_poly.entity_id
_entity_poly.type
_entity_poly.pdbx_seq_one_letter_code
_entity_poly.pdbx_strand_id
1 'polypeptide(L)'
;MFAYGDEWFFYCESESEEEELTPDSLFAEASEWLAAWPGGAGGGALGERAGGEREETRGVRHWAPMTDIFHYQRPVSREHWQRRNPERTPFGRMAVLKPEEIASYVYYHYQYQEERPGDGDKYGIIGLHENVLFFYSELPATVEPAPYEGKLKTKLRPDDWQAVMDPHFVLWEGAKPEERVWRRLTLVLETRGEEGRRS
;
A
#
# COMPACT_ATOMS: atom_id res chain seq x y z
N MET A 1 -5.55 5.22 -8.34
CA MET A 1 -4.50 6.26 -8.25
C MET A 1 -5.01 7.41 -7.41
N PHE A 2 -4.19 7.86 -6.47
CA PHE A 2 -4.50 8.91 -5.52
C PHE A 2 -3.44 10.02 -5.59
N ALA A 3 -3.79 11.24 -5.21
CA ALA A 3 -2.89 12.38 -5.22
C ALA A 3 -2.94 13.19 -3.92
N TYR A 4 -1.81 13.78 -3.57
CA TYR A 4 -1.67 14.82 -2.53
C TYR A 4 -0.59 15.82 -2.94
N GLY A 5 -1.00 17.03 -3.27
CA GLY A 5 -0.10 17.99 -3.92
C GLY A 5 0.45 17.41 -5.22
N ASP A 6 1.77 17.35 -5.34
CA ASP A 6 2.48 16.80 -6.50
C ASP A 6 2.87 15.31 -6.32
N GLU A 7 2.49 14.68 -5.20
CA GLU A 7 2.75 13.27 -4.92
C GLU A 7 1.60 12.38 -5.38
N TRP A 8 1.94 11.26 -6.01
CA TRP A 8 1.01 10.30 -6.59
C TRP A 8 1.20 8.92 -5.97
N PHE A 9 0.10 8.30 -5.56
CA PHE A 9 0.07 6.98 -4.93
C PHE A 9 -0.75 6.03 -5.80
N PHE A 10 -0.18 4.87 -6.09
CA PHE A 10 -0.79 3.87 -6.94
C PHE A 10 -1.05 2.57 -6.17
N TYR A 11 -2.28 2.07 -6.29
CA TYR A 11 -2.72 0.79 -5.76
C TYR A 11 -3.30 -0.02 -6.91
N CYS A 12 -2.92 -1.29 -7.01
CA CYS A 12 -3.36 -2.22 -8.03
C CYS A 12 -3.50 -3.62 -7.45
N GLU A 13 -4.52 -4.34 -7.89
CA GLU A 13 -4.69 -5.77 -7.66
C GLU A 13 -4.90 -6.45 -9.02
N SER A 14 -4.38 -7.66 -9.19
CA SER A 14 -4.53 -8.45 -10.41
C SER A 14 -4.75 -9.93 -10.05
N GLU A 15 -5.53 -10.63 -10.86
CA GLU A 15 -5.65 -12.10 -10.79
C GLU A 15 -4.59 -12.81 -11.64
N SER A 16 -3.83 -12.08 -12.47
CA SER A 16 -2.82 -12.68 -13.35
C SER A 16 -1.59 -13.10 -12.55
N GLU A 17 -1.27 -14.39 -12.59
CA GLU A 17 0.00 -14.94 -12.10
C GLU A 17 1.09 -14.95 -13.20
N GLU A 18 0.70 -14.70 -14.45
CA GLU A 18 1.58 -14.84 -15.63
C GLU A 18 2.25 -13.53 -16.04
N GLU A 19 1.63 -12.37 -15.72
CA GLU A 19 2.12 -11.05 -16.10
C GLU A 19 2.15 -10.11 -14.89
N GLU A 20 3.35 -9.69 -14.50
CA GLU A 20 3.54 -8.67 -13.47
C GLU A 20 3.06 -7.32 -14.01
N LEU A 21 1.99 -6.79 -13.43
CA LEU A 21 1.53 -5.44 -13.74
C LEU A 21 2.50 -4.42 -13.15
N THR A 22 3.25 -3.76 -14.01
CA THR A 22 4.12 -2.65 -13.61
C THR A 22 3.41 -1.31 -13.81
N PRO A 23 3.72 -0.27 -13.02
CA PRO A 23 3.19 1.07 -13.27
C PRO A 23 3.46 1.57 -14.70
N ASP A 24 4.63 1.26 -15.26
CA ASP A 24 4.98 1.64 -16.63
C ASP A 24 4.11 0.93 -17.68
N SER A 25 3.68 -0.32 -17.43
CA SER A 25 2.74 -1.02 -18.33
C SER A 25 1.33 -0.41 -18.31
N LEU A 26 0.90 0.10 -17.15
CA LEU A 26 -0.43 0.68 -16.96
C LEU A 26 -0.49 2.16 -17.34
N PHE A 27 0.64 2.85 -17.25
CA PHE A 27 0.76 4.28 -17.47
C PHE A 27 1.97 4.62 -18.36
N ALA A 28 2.04 4.00 -19.54
CA ALA A 28 3.18 4.16 -20.46
C ALA A 28 3.52 5.63 -20.77
N GLU A 29 2.49 6.49 -20.89
CA GLU A 29 2.63 7.91 -21.19
C GLU A 29 2.91 8.77 -19.95
N ALA A 30 2.81 8.24 -18.73
CA ALA A 30 3.04 9.02 -17.51
C ALA A 30 4.51 9.45 -17.35
N SER A 31 5.44 8.76 -18.00
CA SER A 31 6.86 9.13 -18.01
C SER A 31 7.12 10.54 -18.59
N GLU A 32 6.21 11.08 -19.40
CA GLU A 32 6.32 12.45 -19.92
C GLU A 32 5.97 13.53 -18.88
N TRP A 33 5.23 13.14 -17.83
CA TRP A 33 4.65 14.06 -16.84
C TRP A 33 5.24 13.88 -15.45
N LEU A 34 5.84 12.72 -15.16
CA LEU A 34 6.44 12.42 -13.88
C LEU A 34 7.90 12.87 -13.82
N ALA A 35 8.29 13.41 -12.66
CA ALA A 35 9.69 13.66 -12.39
C ALA A 35 10.46 12.34 -12.23
N ALA A 36 11.75 12.35 -12.58
CA ALA A 36 12.66 11.25 -12.30
C ALA A 36 12.74 10.98 -10.79
N TRP A 37 12.50 9.73 -10.38
CA TRP A 37 12.67 9.32 -9.01
C TRP A 37 14.16 9.34 -8.61
N PRO A 38 14.53 9.97 -7.48
CA PRO A 38 15.91 10.01 -7.02
C PRO A 38 16.51 8.61 -6.86
N GLY A 39 17.79 8.44 -7.21
CA GLY A 39 18.47 7.14 -7.15
C GLY A 39 18.11 6.16 -8.28
N GLY A 40 17.32 6.61 -9.28
CA GLY A 40 17.00 5.83 -10.48
C GLY A 40 18.18 5.59 -11.44
N ALA A 41 19.34 6.21 -11.21
CA ALA A 41 20.56 5.86 -11.91
C ALA A 41 21.15 4.57 -11.31
N GLY A 42 20.73 3.41 -11.85
CA GLY A 42 21.36 2.10 -11.55
C GLY A 42 20.52 1.11 -10.74
N GLY A 43 19.26 1.42 -10.44
CA GLY A 43 18.35 0.50 -9.75
C GLY A 43 17.49 -0.30 -10.73
N GLY A 44 18.09 -1.26 -11.45
CA GLY A 44 17.29 -2.38 -11.93
C GLY A 44 16.54 -2.98 -10.75
N ALA A 45 15.28 -3.36 -10.94
CA ALA A 45 14.56 -4.18 -9.96
C ALA A 45 15.51 -5.27 -9.45
N LEU A 46 15.47 -5.58 -8.15
CA LEU A 46 16.24 -6.68 -7.55
C LEU A 46 15.73 -8.02 -8.09
N GLY A 47 15.96 -8.26 -9.38
CA GLY A 47 15.85 -9.51 -10.10
C GLY A 47 17.20 -10.20 -10.08
N GLU A 48 17.15 -11.50 -9.93
CA GLU A 48 18.22 -12.39 -9.50
C GLU A 48 19.57 -12.20 -10.22
N ARG A 49 20.65 -12.33 -9.42
CA ARG A 49 22.01 -12.54 -9.93
C ARG A 49 22.06 -13.86 -10.71
N ALA A 50 22.15 -13.78 -12.03
CA ALA A 50 22.76 -14.84 -12.84
C ALA A 50 23.61 -14.18 -13.93
N GLY A 51 24.88 -14.59 -13.99
CA GLY A 51 25.89 -14.01 -14.86
C GLY A 51 25.46 -14.03 -16.32
N GLY A 52 25.48 -12.85 -16.93
CA GLY A 52 25.28 -12.63 -18.35
C GLY A 52 25.39 -11.14 -18.60
N GLU A 53 26.43 -10.74 -19.33
CA GLU A 53 26.64 -9.37 -19.77
C GLU A 53 25.41 -8.93 -20.57
N ARG A 54 24.54 -8.14 -19.95
CA ARG A 54 23.43 -7.45 -20.62
C ARG A 54 23.76 -5.98 -20.63
N GLU A 55 23.65 -5.40 -21.82
CA GLU A 55 23.72 -3.97 -22.06
C GLU A 55 22.67 -3.28 -21.17
N GLU A 56 23.18 -2.57 -20.16
CA GLU A 56 22.39 -1.90 -19.13
C GLU A 56 21.72 -0.68 -19.79
N THR A 57 20.54 -0.86 -20.38
CA THR A 57 19.69 0.27 -20.79
C THR A 57 19.22 0.98 -19.53
N ARG A 58 20.02 1.97 -19.11
CA ARG A 58 19.82 2.84 -17.95
C ARG A 58 18.64 3.79 -18.21
N GLY A 59 17.42 3.28 -18.00
CA GLY A 59 16.20 4.06 -18.05
C GLY A 59 16.03 4.95 -16.82
N VAL A 60 15.41 6.12 -17.01
CA VAL A 60 14.95 6.97 -15.90
C VAL A 60 13.76 6.28 -15.23
N ARG A 61 13.85 6.05 -13.92
CA ARG A 61 12.77 5.49 -13.11
C ARG A 61 11.85 6.62 -12.65
N HIS A 62 10.54 6.49 -12.86
CA HIS A 62 9.54 7.48 -12.42
C HIS A 62 8.71 7.01 -11.21
N TRP A 63 8.70 5.70 -10.94
CA TRP A 63 7.89 5.07 -9.91
C TRP A 63 8.75 4.36 -8.88
N ALA A 64 8.32 4.35 -7.62
CA ALA A 64 8.94 3.57 -6.58
C ALA A 64 7.97 2.61 -5.88
N PRO A 65 8.32 1.32 -5.68
CA PRO A 65 7.48 0.40 -4.96
C PRO A 65 7.49 0.78 -3.49
N MET A 66 6.33 0.61 -2.86
CA MET A 66 6.20 0.69 -1.42
C MET A 66 6.26 -0.74 -0.87
N THR A 67 7.02 -0.94 0.20
CA THR A 67 7.06 -2.20 0.94
C THR A 67 5.69 -2.45 1.55
N ASP A 68 5.13 -3.62 1.29
CA ASP A 68 3.90 -4.08 1.91
C ASP A 68 4.15 -4.47 3.38
N ILE A 69 3.55 -3.74 4.34
CA ILE A 69 3.85 -3.90 5.77
C ILE A 69 2.65 -4.27 6.64
N PHE A 70 1.42 -4.15 6.13
CA PHE A 70 0.23 -4.41 6.94
C PHE A 70 -1.00 -4.71 6.10
N HIS A 71 -1.74 -5.73 6.52
CA HIS A 71 -3.06 -6.09 5.99
C HIS A 71 -4.02 -6.33 7.13
N TYR A 72 -5.24 -5.79 7.05
CA TYR A 72 -6.33 -6.30 7.90
C TYR A 72 -6.72 -7.72 7.49
N GLN A 73 -6.83 -7.96 6.17
CA GLN A 73 -6.92 -9.31 5.63
C GLN A 73 -6.03 -9.48 4.41
N ARG A 74 -5.55 -10.71 4.17
CA ARG A 74 -4.87 -11.09 2.93
C ARG A 74 -5.80 -11.88 2.01
N PRO A 75 -5.62 -11.82 0.68
CA PRO A 75 -6.33 -12.69 -0.24
C PRO A 75 -6.00 -14.17 0.07
N VAL A 76 -7.03 -15.02 -0.02
CA VAL A 76 -6.92 -16.48 0.21
C VAL A 76 -7.48 -17.25 -0.97
N SER A 77 -8.53 -16.74 -1.60
CA SER A 77 -9.07 -17.20 -2.86
C SER A 77 -9.73 -16.04 -3.60
N ARG A 78 -10.01 -16.23 -4.89
CA ARG A 78 -10.78 -15.27 -5.68
C ARG A 78 -12.14 -14.97 -5.07
N GLU A 79 -12.89 -16.01 -4.70
CA GLU A 79 -14.20 -15.87 -4.04
C GLU A 79 -14.10 -15.11 -2.72
N HIS A 80 -13.04 -15.39 -1.93
CA HIS A 80 -12.77 -14.61 -0.74
C HIS A 80 -12.52 -13.16 -1.11
N TRP A 81 -11.72 -12.83 -2.11
CA TRP A 81 -11.30 -11.44 -2.37
C TRP A 81 -12.30 -10.59 -3.19
N GLN A 82 -13.39 -11.19 -3.63
CA GLN A 82 -14.44 -10.50 -4.39
C GLN A 82 -15.17 -9.43 -3.57
N ARG A 83 -15.35 -8.25 -4.19
CA ARG A 83 -16.13 -7.16 -3.62
C ARG A 83 -17.61 -7.49 -3.71
N ARG A 84 -18.28 -7.53 -2.56
CA ARG A 84 -19.74 -7.78 -2.46
C ARG A 84 -20.57 -6.50 -2.49
N ASN A 85 -19.98 -5.36 -2.14
CA ASN A 85 -20.67 -4.07 -2.14
C ASN A 85 -20.32 -3.29 -3.42
N PRO A 86 -21.23 -3.15 -4.41
CA PRO A 86 -20.91 -2.40 -5.64
C PRO A 86 -20.69 -0.90 -5.40
N GLU A 87 -21.29 -0.34 -4.35
CA GLU A 87 -21.22 1.09 -4.00
C GLU A 87 -19.94 1.47 -3.24
N ARG A 88 -18.99 0.53 -3.07
CA ARG A 88 -17.71 0.86 -2.43
C ARG A 88 -16.97 1.94 -3.21
N THR A 89 -16.32 2.82 -2.46
CA THR A 89 -15.44 3.87 -2.99
C THR A 89 -14.03 3.65 -2.43
N PRO A 90 -12.98 3.63 -3.28
CA PRO A 90 -11.61 3.62 -2.82
C PRO A 90 -11.28 4.82 -1.93
N PHE A 91 -10.54 4.58 -0.86
CA PHE A 91 -10.16 5.60 0.11
C PHE A 91 -8.67 5.50 0.43
N GLY A 92 -7.93 6.55 0.07
CA GLY A 92 -6.50 6.65 0.29
C GLY A 92 -6.16 7.67 1.36
N ARG A 93 -5.20 7.34 2.21
CA ARG A 93 -4.58 8.27 3.16
C ARG A 93 -3.06 8.14 3.13
N MET A 94 -2.37 9.22 3.47
CA MET A 94 -0.93 9.17 3.71
C MET A 94 -0.57 9.66 5.11
N ALA A 95 0.55 9.18 5.63
CA ALA A 95 1.19 9.70 6.83
C ALA A 95 2.71 9.65 6.68
N VAL A 96 3.41 10.38 7.52
CA VAL A 96 4.87 10.40 7.54
C VAL A 96 5.35 9.91 8.90
N LEU A 97 6.25 8.93 8.88
CA LEU A 97 6.93 8.42 10.06
C LEU A 97 8.17 9.24 10.36
N LYS A 98 8.53 9.31 11.64
CA LYS A 98 9.89 9.67 12.03
C LYS A 98 10.83 8.54 11.59
N PRO A 99 11.95 8.83 10.90
CA PRO A 99 12.83 7.77 10.39
C PRO A 99 13.29 6.76 11.44
N GLU A 100 13.57 7.22 12.65
CA GLU A 100 14.01 6.40 13.78
C GLU A 100 12.91 5.49 14.36
N GLU A 101 11.63 5.72 14.01
CA GLU A 101 10.47 4.96 14.48
C GLU A 101 9.93 3.97 13.43
N ILE A 102 10.57 3.85 12.26
CA ILE A 102 10.07 2.97 11.19
C ILE A 102 10.04 1.50 11.65
N ALA A 103 11.13 1.03 12.27
CA ALA A 103 11.25 -0.37 12.66
C ALA A 103 10.25 -0.78 13.74
N SER A 104 10.03 0.09 14.74
CA SER A 104 9.02 -0.10 15.79
C SER A 104 7.62 -0.10 15.19
N TYR A 105 7.32 0.83 14.28
CA TYR A 105 6.02 0.88 13.59
C TYR A 105 5.70 -0.41 12.86
N VAL A 106 6.65 -0.91 12.04
CA VAL A 106 6.49 -2.16 11.29
C VAL A 106 6.33 -3.35 12.23
N TYR A 107 7.11 -3.41 13.32
CA TYR A 107 6.97 -4.44 14.34
C TYR A 107 5.56 -4.47 14.93
N TYR A 108 5.03 -3.33 15.35
CA TYR A 108 3.70 -3.26 15.94
C TYR A 108 2.60 -3.64 14.95
N HIS A 109 2.71 -3.25 13.68
CA HIS A 109 1.73 -3.59 12.66
C HIS A 109 1.78 -5.08 12.29
N TYR A 110 2.97 -5.67 12.20
CA TYR A 110 3.11 -7.12 12.05
C TYR A 110 2.50 -7.86 13.25
N GLN A 111 2.73 -7.37 14.48
CA GLN A 111 2.13 -7.93 15.67
C GLN A 111 0.60 -7.89 15.61
N TYR A 112 0.04 -6.74 15.22
CA TYR A 112 -1.39 -6.52 15.12
C TYR A 112 -2.04 -7.47 14.11
N GLN A 113 -1.55 -7.50 12.87
CA GLN A 113 -2.17 -8.29 11.80
C GLN A 113 -2.19 -9.79 12.11
N GLU A 114 -1.16 -10.29 12.81
CA GLU A 114 -1.05 -11.72 13.13
C GLU A 114 -1.81 -12.09 14.41
N GLU A 115 -2.02 -11.17 15.36
CA GLU A 115 -2.86 -11.41 16.54
C GLU A 115 -4.35 -11.15 16.31
N ARG A 116 -4.69 -10.28 15.34
CA ARG A 116 -6.06 -9.82 15.06
C ARG A 116 -6.37 -9.76 13.54
N PRO A 117 -6.25 -10.87 12.78
CA PRO A 117 -6.71 -10.87 11.39
C PRO A 117 -8.19 -10.51 11.27
N GLY A 118 -8.54 -9.64 10.33
CA GLY A 118 -9.91 -9.22 10.05
C GLY A 118 -10.49 -8.15 10.97
N ASP A 119 -9.68 -7.56 11.86
CA ASP A 119 -10.11 -6.54 12.83
C ASP A 119 -10.22 -5.12 12.22
N GLY A 120 -10.65 -5.03 10.97
CA GLY A 120 -10.80 -3.79 10.23
C GLY A 120 -11.35 -4.00 8.82
N ASP A 121 -11.18 -3.01 7.95
CA ASP A 121 -11.60 -3.10 6.55
C ASP A 121 -10.82 -4.21 5.86
N LYS A 122 -11.51 -5.19 5.29
CA LYS A 122 -10.93 -6.35 4.63
C LYS A 122 -9.87 -5.99 3.58
N TYR A 123 -10.09 -4.90 2.85
CA TYR A 123 -9.19 -4.44 1.79
C TYR A 123 -8.17 -3.41 2.28
N GLY A 124 -8.13 -3.16 3.59
CA GLY A 124 -7.23 -2.19 4.19
C GLY A 124 -5.78 -2.69 4.24
N ILE A 125 -4.89 -1.97 3.55
CA ILE A 125 -3.47 -2.30 3.39
C ILE A 125 -2.59 -1.07 3.54
N ILE A 126 -1.44 -1.21 4.20
CA ILE A 126 -0.44 -0.15 4.34
C ILE A 126 0.82 -0.51 3.57
N GLY A 127 1.20 0.37 2.64
CA GLY A 127 2.51 0.40 2.00
C GLY A 127 3.43 1.44 2.65
N LEU A 128 4.73 1.15 2.67
CA LEU A 128 5.79 2.02 3.19
C LEU A 128 6.88 2.25 2.15
N HIS A 129 7.18 3.50 1.82
CA HIS A 129 8.37 3.86 1.04
C HIS A 129 9.17 4.92 1.80
N GLU A 130 10.44 4.60 2.12
CA GLU A 130 11.26 5.37 3.05
C GLU A 130 10.52 5.57 4.39
N ASN A 131 10.06 6.79 4.68
CA ASN A 131 9.26 7.12 5.85
C ASN A 131 7.83 7.56 5.51
N VAL A 132 7.38 7.39 4.26
CA VAL A 132 6.03 7.72 3.80
C VAL A 132 5.16 6.47 3.80
N LEU A 133 4.03 6.57 4.51
CA LEU A 133 3.00 5.55 4.54
C LEU A 133 1.88 5.90 3.56
N PHE A 134 1.41 4.89 2.84
CA PHE A 134 0.18 4.94 2.08
C PHE A 134 -0.77 3.88 2.61
N PHE A 135 -1.93 4.32 3.10
CA PHE A 135 -2.99 3.43 3.57
C PHE A 135 -4.15 3.46 2.57
N TYR A 136 -4.38 2.34 1.91
CA TYR A 136 -5.56 2.09 1.08
C TYR A 136 -6.63 1.36 1.91
N SER A 137 -7.89 1.73 1.74
CA SER A 137 -9.07 1.01 2.25
C SER A 137 -10.28 1.32 1.37
N GLU A 138 -11.43 0.69 1.63
CA GLU A 138 -12.69 0.97 0.93
C GLU A 138 -13.75 1.58 1.87
N LEU A 139 -14.65 2.41 1.32
CA LEU A 139 -15.78 3.01 2.05
C LEU A 139 -17.12 2.61 1.40
N PRO A 140 -18.13 2.18 2.18
CA PRO A 140 -18.05 1.82 3.59
C PRO A 140 -17.14 0.59 3.80
N ALA A 141 -16.57 0.50 5.00
CA ALA A 141 -15.65 -0.59 5.33
C ALA A 141 -16.36 -1.95 5.24
N THR A 142 -15.69 -2.94 4.66
CA THR A 142 -16.11 -4.34 4.65
C THR A 142 -15.47 -5.05 5.82
N VAL A 143 -16.22 -5.22 6.92
CA VAL A 143 -15.74 -5.92 8.11
C VAL A 143 -16.34 -7.32 8.14
N GLU A 144 -15.49 -8.34 8.01
CA GLU A 144 -15.87 -9.75 8.13
C GLU A 144 -14.75 -10.56 8.78
N PRO A 145 -15.05 -11.72 9.38
CA PRO A 145 -14.01 -12.57 9.97
C PRO A 145 -13.02 -13.05 8.90
N ALA A 146 -11.72 -13.01 9.22
CA ALA A 146 -10.70 -13.58 8.34
C ALA A 146 -10.87 -15.12 8.27
N PRO A 147 -10.75 -15.74 7.08
CA PRO A 147 -10.87 -17.20 6.91
C PRO A 147 -9.61 -17.97 7.34
N TYR A 148 -8.75 -17.34 8.16
CA TYR A 148 -7.48 -17.89 8.61
C TYR A 148 -7.13 -17.33 9.99
N GLU A 149 -6.26 -18.05 10.70
CA GLU A 149 -5.62 -17.53 11.89
C GLU A 149 -4.27 -16.90 11.54
N GLY A 150 -3.89 -15.86 12.28
CA GLY A 150 -2.56 -15.30 12.16
C GLY A 150 -1.51 -16.21 12.82
N LYS A 151 -0.25 -15.93 12.48
CA LYS A 151 0.93 -16.73 12.84
C LYS A 151 1.31 -16.58 14.30
N LEU A 152 0.95 -15.48 14.95
CA LEU A 152 1.33 -15.18 16.33
C LEU A 152 0.21 -15.62 17.30
N LYS A 153 0.61 -16.32 18.36
CA LYS A 153 -0.30 -16.76 19.46
C LYS A 153 -0.09 -15.97 20.75
N THR A 154 0.71 -14.93 20.67
CA THR A 154 1.01 -13.99 21.74
C THR A 154 -0.19 -13.10 22.05
N LYS A 155 -0.04 -12.26 23.07
CA LYS A 155 -0.98 -11.16 23.40
C LYS A 155 -0.17 -9.90 23.71
N LEU A 156 0.73 -9.54 22.80
CA LEU A 156 1.68 -8.44 22.97
C LEU A 156 1.21 -7.15 22.30
N ARG A 157 0.12 -7.18 21.52
CA ARG A 157 -0.50 -5.96 21.02
C ARG A 157 -0.88 -5.02 22.19
N PRO A 158 -0.48 -3.74 22.16
CA PRO A 158 -0.88 -2.76 23.16
C PRO A 158 -2.40 -2.62 23.24
N ASP A 159 -2.93 -2.44 24.45
CA ASP A 159 -4.35 -2.13 24.64
C ASP A 159 -4.68 -0.71 24.17
N ASP A 160 -3.84 0.26 24.53
CA ASP A 160 -3.89 1.64 24.02
C ASP A 160 -3.02 1.78 22.77
N TRP A 161 -3.59 1.39 21.62
CA TRP A 161 -2.90 1.46 20.33
C TRP A 161 -2.52 2.90 19.98
N GLN A 162 -3.39 3.87 20.26
CA GLN A 162 -3.18 5.26 19.89
C GLN A 162 -1.97 5.83 20.63
N ALA A 163 -1.87 5.63 21.95
CA ALA A 163 -0.76 6.13 22.75
C ALA A 163 0.59 5.54 22.32
N VAL A 164 0.61 4.29 21.83
CA VAL A 164 1.84 3.68 21.31
C VAL A 164 2.16 4.17 19.90
N MET A 165 1.16 4.39 19.04
CA MET A 165 1.37 4.78 17.65
C MET A 165 1.66 6.28 17.47
N ASP A 166 1.01 7.16 18.24
CA ASP A 166 1.15 8.63 18.11
C ASP A 166 2.61 9.12 18.06
N PRO A 167 3.53 8.63 18.90
CA PRO A 167 4.93 9.06 18.87
C PRO A 167 5.67 8.76 17.56
N HIS A 168 5.20 7.79 16.76
CA HIS A 168 5.88 7.35 15.54
C HIS A 168 5.76 8.36 14.40
N PHE A 169 4.74 9.23 14.43
CA PHE A 169 4.41 10.09 13.31
C PHE A 169 5.05 11.47 13.38
N VAL A 170 5.37 12.02 12.21
CA VAL A 170 5.55 13.46 12.01
C VAL A 170 4.16 14.08 11.90
N LEU A 171 3.88 15.08 12.75
CA LEU A 171 2.58 15.74 12.78
C LEU A 171 2.50 16.86 11.75
N TRP A 172 1.36 16.97 11.07
CA TRP A 172 1.09 18.06 10.12
C TRP A 172 0.79 19.36 10.88
N GLU A 173 1.65 20.36 10.69
CA GLU A 173 1.47 21.68 11.29
C GLU A 173 0.20 22.36 10.75
N GLY A 174 -0.58 22.98 11.64
CA GLY A 174 -1.81 23.68 11.27
C GLY A 174 -2.99 22.79 10.87
N ALA A 175 -2.83 21.46 10.84
CA ALA A 175 -3.92 20.53 10.54
C ALA A 175 -4.94 20.44 11.69
N LYS A 176 -6.21 20.14 11.34
CA LYS A 176 -7.25 19.80 12.32
C LYS A 176 -6.87 18.53 13.09
N PRO A 177 -7.33 18.36 14.34
CA PRO A 177 -6.97 17.20 15.16
C PRO A 177 -7.08 15.84 14.46
N GLU A 178 -8.13 15.63 13.67
CA GLU A 178 -8.42 14.40 12.94
C GLU A 178 -7.52 14.16 11.72
N GLU A 179 -6.80 15.18 11.24
CA GLU A 179 -5.88 15.10 10.10
C GLU A 179 -4.42 15.38 10.49
N ARG A 180 -4.13 15.41 11.79
CA ARG A 180 -2.79 15.70 12.33
C ARG A 180 -1.74 14.67 11.96
N VAL A 181 -2.17 13.43 11.74
CA VAL A 181 -1.30 12.31 11.36
C VAL A 181 -1.58 11.91 9.92
N TRP A 182 -2.82 11.53 9.64
CA TRP A 182 -3.23 11.03 8.34
C TRP A 182 -3.86 12.13 7.49
N ARG A 183 -3.32 12.34 6.28
CA ARG A 183 -3.91 13.21 5.26
C ARG A 183 -4.74 12.38 4.32
N ARG A 184 -5.97 12.82 4.06
CA ARG A 184 -6.80 12.24 3.02
C ARG A 184 -6.20 12.55 1.65
N LEU A 185 -6.09 11.53 0.81
CA LEU A 185 -5.70 11.67 -0.58
C LEU A 185 -6.93 11.90 -1.46
N THR A 186 -6.73 12.59 -2.58
CA THR A 186 -7.76 12.74 -3.62
C THR A 186 -7.72 11.51 -4.52
N LEU A 187 -8.84 10.81 -4.69
CA LEU A 187 -8.97 9.79 -5.72
C LEU A 187 -9.01 10.47 -7.09
N VAL A 188 -8.02 10.19 -7.94
CA VAL A 188 -7.92 10.80 -9.28
C VAL A 188 -8.40 9.85 -10.37
N LEU A 189 -8.07 8.57 -10.22
CA LEU A 189 -8.45 7.54 -11.18
C LEU A 189 -8.75 6.23 -10.45
N GLU A 190 -9.88 5.64 -10.80
CA GLU A 190 -10.25 4.28 -10.47
C GLU A 190 -10.59 3.56 -11.79
N THR A 191 -9.92 2.44 -12.05
CA THR A 191 -10.26 1.52 -13.12
C THR A 191 -10.57 0.17 -12.50
N ARG A 192 -11.53 -0.55 -13.10
CA ARG A 192 -11.93 -1.89 -12.66
C ARG A 192 -11.87 -2.76 -13.90
N GLY A 193 -11.21 -3.93 -13.80
CA GLY A 193 -11.22 -4.90 -14.88
C GLY A 193 -12.66 -5.30 -15.22
N GLU A 194 -12.98 -5.43 -16.50
CA GLU A 194 -14.28 -5.94 -16.93
C GLU A 194 -14.39 -7.42 -16.53
N GLU A 195 -15.35 -7.77 -15.66
CA GLU A 195 -15.80 -9.15 -15.54
C GLU A 195 -16.54 -9.53 -16.83
N GLY A 196 -15.80 -10.09 -17.80
CA GLY A 196 -16.39 -10.80 -18.93
C GLY A 196 -15.97 -10.31 -20.30
N ARG A 197 -14.83 -10.82 -20.78
CA ARG A 197 -14.68 -11.19 -22.19
C ARG A 197 -13.90 -12.49 -22.29
N ARG A 198 -14.59 -13.61 -22.00
CA ARG A 198 -14.18 -14.89 -22.57
C ARG A 198 -14.72 -14.89 -24.01
N SER A 199 -13.81 -14.75 -24.96
CA SER A 199 -14.02 -15.09 -26.38
C SER A 199 -14.45 -16.54 -26.54
#